data_AF-A0A353LMX0-F1
#
_entry.id   AF-A0A353LMX0-F1
#
_cell.length_a   1.000
_cell.length_b   1.000
_cell.length_c   1.000
_cell.angle_alpha   90.00
_cell.angle_beta   90.00
_cell.angle_gamma   90.00
#
_symmetry.space_group_name_H-M   'P 1'
#
loop_
_entity.id
_entity.type
_entity.pdbx_description
1 polymer ?
#
loop_
_entity_poly.entity_id
_entity_poly.type
_entity_poly.pdbx_seq_one_letter_code
_entity_poly.pdbx_strand_id
1 'polypeptide(L)'
;EQAASVLATVRRDGLEAQGENWPAEEEEAFKAPIRAQYDAEGHPYYATARLWDDGIIAPEDTRMVLGLSLSAAQNAPLRDTKFGVFRM
;
A
#
# COMPACT_ATOMS: atom_id res chain seq x y z
N GLU A 1 -9.27 -0.93 -5.45
CA GLU A 1 -9.93 -0.21 -6.57
C GLU A 1 -8.98 0.49 -7.53
N GLN A 2 -8.16 1.46 -7.09
CA GLN A 2 -7.37 2.30 -8.00
C GLN A 2 -6.50 1.53 -9.00
N ALA A 3 -5.76 0.51 -8.55
CA ALA A 3 -4.91 -0.29 -9.43
C ALA A 3 -5.72 -1.03 -10.51
N ALA A 4 -6.85 -1.63 -10.14
CA ALA A 4 -7.73 -2.32 -11.07
C ALA A 4 -8.32 -1.35 -12.11
N SER A 5 -8.73 -0.15 -11.69
CA SER A 5 -9.26 0.87 -12.60
C SER A 5 -8.24 1.34 -13.63
N VAL A 6 -7.01 1.65 -13.20
CA VAL A 6 -5.95 2.10 -14.13
C VAL A 6 -5.57 1.00 -15.12
N LEU A 7 -5.41 -0.24 -14.65
CA LEU A 7 -5.08 -1.37 -15.52
C LEU A 7 -6.21 -1.68 -16.52
N ALA A 8 -7.46 -1.51 -16.11
CA ALA A 8 -8.60 -1.65 -17.01
C ALA A 8 -8.65 -0.52 -18.06
N THR A 9 -8.38 0.73 -17.68
CA THR A 9 -8.31 1.85 -18.65
C THR A 9 -7.25 1.57 -19.72
N VAL A 10 -6.03 1.19 -19.32
CA VAL A 10 -4.96 0.87 -20.27
C VAL A 10 -5.35 -0.28 -21.21
N ARG A 11 -6.03 -1.31 -20.69
CA ARG A 11 -6.50 -2.45 -21.50
C ARG A 11 -7.60 -2.04 -22.49
N ARG A 12 -8.56 -1.24 -22.05
CA ARG A 12 -9.64 -0.71 -22.87
C ARG A 12 -9.10 0.11 -24.03
N ASP A 13 -8.21 1.07 -23.75
CA ASP A 13 -7.57 1.91 -24.77
C ASP A 13 -6.81 1.05 -25.81
N GLY A 14 -6.17 -0.04 -25.36
CA GLY A 14 -5.49 -0.99 -26.23
C GLY A 14 -6.43 -1.80 -27.14
N LEU A 15 -7.59 -2.23 -26.64
CA LEU A 15 -8.59 -2.96 -27.42
C LEU A 15 -9.31 -2.04 -28.42
N GLU A 16 -9.65 -0.82 -28.00
CA GLU A 16 -10.25 0.19 -28.88
C GLU A 16 -9.30 0.57 -30.02
N ALA A 17 -7.99 0.65 -29.77
CA ALA A 17 -6.98 0.86 -30.82
C ALA A 17 -6.91 -0.30 -31.84
N GLN A 18 -7.36 -1.50 -31.47
CA GLN A 18 -7.44 -2.68 -32.35
C GLN A 18 -8.81 -2.81 -33.05
N GLY A 19 -9.75 -1.90 -32.76
CA GLY A 19 -11.12 -1.96 -33.27
C GLY A 19 -11.99 -3.03 -32.58
N GLU A 20 -11.52 -3.56 -31.45
CA GLU A 20 -12.27 -4.52 -30.62
C GLU A 20 -13.11 -3.77 -29.58
N ASN A 21 -14.22 -4.37 -29.15
CA ASN A 21 -15.06 -3.83 -28.08
C ASN A 21 -14.91 -4.71 -26.84
N TRP A 22 -14.88 -4.08 -25.66
CA TRP A 22 -14.72 -4.79 -24.40
C TRP A 22 -15.98 -4.68 -23.54
N PRO A 23 -16.77 -5.77 -23.41
CA PRO A 23 -17.99 -5.77 -22.61
C PRO A 23 -17.71 -5.49 -21.13
N ALA A 24 -18.65 -4.82 -20.46
CA ALA A 24 -18.52 -4.47 -19.05
C ALA A 24 -18.35 -5.70 -18.13
N GLU A 25 -18.96 -6.84 -18.49
CA GLU A 25 -18.81 -8.09 -17.74
C GLU A 25 -17.37 -8.64 -17.81
N GLU A 26 -16.72 -8.53 -18.98
CA GLU A 26 -15.32 -8.93 -19.14
C GLU A 26 -14.36 -7.96 -18.45
N GLU A 27 -14.69 -6.66 -18.43
CA GLU A 27 -13.94 -5.67 -17.65
C GLU A 27 -14.02 -5.96 -16.16
N GLU A 28 -15.21 -6.25 -15.62
CA GLU A 28 -15.36 -6.60 -14.21
C GLU A 28 -14.68 -7.93 -13.88
N ALA A 29 -14.77 -8.93 -14.76
CA ALA A 29 -14.03 -10.18 -14.61
C ALA A 29 -12.50 -9.97 -14.60
N PHE A 30 -12.00 -8.97 -15.33
CA PHE A 30 -10.58 -8.60 -15.32
C PHE A 30 -10.19 -7.84 -14.04
N LYS A 31 -11.03 -6.91 -13.56
CA LYS A 31 -10.76 -6.13 -12.35
C LYS A 31 -10.87 -6.95 -11.07
N ALA A 32 -11.80 -7.90 -11.01
CA ALA A 32 -12.07 -8.71 -9.82
C ALA A 32 -10.83 -9.39 -9.20
N PRO A 33 -9.99 -10.15 -9.95
CA PRO A 33 -8.80 -10.77 -9.38
C PRO A 33 -7.76 -9.73 -8.92
N ILE A 34 -7.66 -8.58 -9.58
CA ILE A 34 -6.74 -7.50 -9.17
C ILE A 34 -7.19 -6.91 -7.83
N ARG A 35 -8.49 -6.65 -7.66
CA ARG A 35 -9.03 -6.18 -6.37
C ARG A 35 -8.76 -7.21 -5.27
N ALA A 36 -9.08 -8.48 -5.53
CA ALA A 36 -8.86 -9.56 -4.58
C ALA A 36 -7.39 -9.72 -4.17
N GLN A 37 -6.46 -9.54 -5.12
CA GLN A 37 -5.03 -9.54 -4.83
C GLN A 37 -4.68 -8.40 -3.86
N TYR A 38 -5.09 -7.17 -4.17
CA TYR A 38 -4.78 -6.01 -3.33
C TYR A 38 -5.45 -6.10 -1.94
N ASP A 39 -6.64 -6.67 -1.84
CA ASP A 39 -7.31 -6.88 -0.55
C ASP A 39 -6.56 -7.91 0.30
N ALA A 40 -6.06 -8.99 -0.32
CA ALA A 40 -5.27 -10.01 0.36
C ALA A 40 -3.89 -9.49 0.77
N GLU A 41 -3.19 -8.81 -0.13
CA GLU A 41 -1.82 -8.32 0.09
C GLU A 41 -1.77 -7.03 0.93
N GLY A 42 -2.85 -6.25 0.92
CA GLY A 42 -3.02 -5.05 1.74
C GLY A 42 -3.50 -5.33 3.17
N HIS A 43 -3.87 -6.57 3.48
CA HIS A 43 -4.34 -6.93 4.82
C HIS A 43 -3.19 -6.79 5.85
N PRO A 44 -3.42 -6.27 7.07
CA PRO A 44 -2.37 -6.10 8.09
C PRO A 44 -1.54 -7.37 8.35
N TYR A 45 -2.20 -8.54 8.41
CA TYR A 45 -1.51 -9.82 8.57
C TYR A 45 -0.55 -10.18 7.43
N TYR A 46 -0.82 -9.72 6.20
CA TYR A 46 0.08 -9.96 5.08
C TYR A 46 1.39 -9.18 5.24
N ALA A 47 1.30 -7.93 5.67
CA ALA A 47 2.44 -7.04 5.93
C ALA A 47 3.29 -7.53 7.11
N THR A 48 2.65 -7.80 8.25
CA THR A 48 3.35 -8.20 9.49
C THR A 48 4.05 -9.56 9.36
N ALA A 49 3.46 -10.50 8.59
CA ALA A 49 4.08 -11.79 8.28
C ALA A 49 5.38 -11.66 7.45
N ARG A 50 5.64 -10.48 6.87
CA ARG A 50 6.82 -10.14 6.06
C ARG A 50 7.73 -9.11 6.72
N LEU A 51 7.45 -8.73 7.97
CA LEU A 51 8.19 -7.72 8.72
C LEU A 51 8.27 -6.37 7.99
N TRP A 52 7.21 -6.02 7.26
CA TRP A 52 7.08 -4.66 6.71
C TRP A 52 6.73 -3.65 7.82
N ASP A 53 6.24 -4.16 8.94
CA ASP A 53 6.00 -3.46 10.19
C ASP A 53 6.62 -4.27 11.36
N ASP A 54 6.75 -3.60 12.52
CA ASP A 54 7.26 -4.22 13.76
C ASP A 54 6.15 -4.93 14.57
N GLY A 55 4.93 -5.04 14.02
CA GLY A 55 3.80 -5.70 14.65
C GLY A 55 2.48 -4.94 14.52
N ILE A 56 1.38 -5.70 14.56
CA ILE A 56 0.01 -5.17 14.67
C ILE A 56 -0.29 -4.88 16.14
N ILE A 57 -0.82 -3.69 16.42
CA ILE A 57 -1.22 -3.28 17.78
C ILE A 57 -2.71 -2.96 17.84
N ALA A 58 -3.30 -3.09 19.02
CA ALA A 58 -4.65 -2.58 19.27
C ALA A 58 -4.62 -1.04 19.18
N PRO A 59 -5.58 -0.39 18.51
CA PRO A 59 -5.58 1.06 18.34
C PRO A 59 -5.48 1.83 19.67
N GLU A 60 -6.12 1.35 20.73
CA GLU A 60 -6.09 1.91 22.08
C GLU A 60 -4.70 1.87 22.75
N ASP A 61 -3.85 0.91 22.36
CA ASP A 61 -2.51 0.73 22.93
C ASP A 61 -1.47 1.69 22.31
N THR A 62 -1.83 2.43 21.26
CA THR A 62 -0.92 3.32 20.52
C THR A 62 -0.11 4.24 21.44
N ARG A 63 -0.75 4.85 22.45
CA ARG A 63 -0.07 5.75 23.39
C ARG A 63 0.98 5.03 24.21
N MET A 64 0.67 3.84 24.70
CA MET A 64 1.57 3.04 25.53
C MET A 64 2.78 2.58 24.70
N VAL A 65 2.53 2.04 23.50
CA VAL A 65 3.57 1.56 22.60
C VAL A 65 4.54 2.69 22.24
N LEU A 66 4.03 3.85 21.80
CA LEU A 66 4.87 5.02 21.50
C LEU A 66 5.66 5.51 22.72
N GLY A 67 5.04 5.53 23.90
CA GLY A 67 5.71 5.95 25.14
C GLY A 67 6.91 5.06 25.49
N LEU A 68 6.74 3.75 25.35
CA LEU A 68 7.81 2.78 25.57
C LEU A 68 8.91 2.88 24.50
N SER A 69 8.54 3.00 23.22
CA SER A 69 9.50 3.14 22.11
C SER A 69 10.35 4.40 22.24
N LEU A 70 9.75 5.53 22.63
CA LEU A 70 10.48 6.78 22.88
C LEU A 70 11.39 6.69 24.10
N SER A 71 10.95 6.01 25.16
CA SER A 71 11.80 5.75 26.34
C SER A 71 13.01 4.90 25.96
N ALA A 72 12.81 3.84 25.15
CA ALA A 72 13.89 3.01 24.66
C ALA A 72 14.87 3.78 23.77
N ALA A 73 14.37 4.58 22.82
CA ALA A 73 15.19 5.37 21.90
C ALA A 73 16.09 6.40 22.61
N GLN A 74 15.65 6.95 23.75
CA GLN A 74 16.42 7.93 24.54
C GLN A 74 17.69 7.37 25.19
N ASN A 75 17.92 6.05 25.12
CA ASN A 75 19.19 5.47 25.56
C ASN A 75 20.35 5.73 24.58
N ALA A 76 20.07 6.23 23.38
CA ALA A 76 21.08 6.62 22.39
C ALA A 76 21.26 8.16 22.35
N PRO A 77 22.47 8.66 22.04
CA PRO A 77 22.70 10.09 21.89
C PRO A 77 21.96 10.66 20.68
N LEU A 78 21.46 11.89 20.84
CA LEU A 78 20.89 12.67 19.73
C LEU A 78 21.98 12.96 18.69
N ARG A 79 21.59 12.94 17.41
CA ARG A 79 22.49 13.18 16.28
C ARG A 79 22.03 14.42 15.52
N ASP A 80 22.98 15.20 15.03
CA ASP A 80 22.69 16.31 14.13
C ASP A 80 22.23 15.78 12.76
N THR A 81 21.15 16.36 12.23
CA THR A 81 20.63 16.03 10.90
C THR A 81 21.32 16.87 9.84
N LYS A 82 21.89 16.22 8.83
CA LYS A 82 22.42 16.87 7.62
C LYS A 82 21.51 16.53 6.43
N PHE A 83 20.86 17.55 5.88
CA PHE A 83 19.97 17.37 4.74
C PHE A 83 20.76 17.35 3.41
N GLY A 84 20.17 16.67 2.41
CA GLY A 84 20.61 16.77 1.02
C GLY A 84 20.09 18.05 0.35
N VAL A 85 20.09 18.06 -0.99
CA VAL A 85 19.59 19.19 -1.77
C VAL A 85 18.06 19.21 -1.76
N PHE A 86 17.48 20.37 -1.46
CA PHE A 86 16.05 20.62 -1.64
C PHE A 86 15.76 21.08 -3.08
N ARG A 87 14.80 20.43 -3.74
CA ARG A 87 14.25 20.92 -5.02
C ARG A 87 13.18 21.96 -4.73
N MET A 88 13.48 23.22 -5.06
CA MET A 88 12.56 24.36 -4.95
C MET A 88 11.65 24.48 -6.17
#